data_AF-A0A8J9T4T4-F1
#
_entry.id   AF-A0A8J9T4T4-F1
#
_cell.length_a   1.000
_cell.length_b   1.000
_cell.length_c   1.000
_cell.angle_alpha   90.00
_cell.angle_beta   90.00
_cell.angle_gamma   90.00
#
_symmetry.space_group_name_H-M   'P 1'
#
loop_
_entity.id
_entity.type
_entity.pdbx_description
1 polymer ?
#
loop_
_entity_poly.entity_id
_entity_poly.type
_entity_poly.pdbx_seq_one_letter_code
_entity_poly.pdbx_strand_id
1 'polypeptide(L)'
;MSDFQMITKTCLSVHETGCFHVLGLQAELPQEQIAAAVLSPKAVKKSIFVDIDEPYTRKQVQKAFLKRSDIFLVTMGPGEGIDAVKVPGHCEFQWAEYERIDWDAVLAGKHGASSYCIRKGLSRKAQLAYYTHRHV
;
A
#
# COMPACT_ATOMS: atom_id res chain seq x y z
N MET A 1 -15.73 1.58 72.10
CA MET A 1 -15.61 2.88 71.43
C MET A 1 -15.03 2.59 70.05
N SER A 2 -15.88 2.36 69.05
CA SER A 2 -16.35 3.37 68.09
C SER A 2 -15.39 3.41 66.89
N ASP A 3 -15.70 2.75 65.78
CA ASP A 3 -16.20 3.36 64.50
C ASP A 3 -15.05 3.31 63.46
N PHE A 4 -15.17 3.31 62.11
CA PHE A 4 -16.19 3.01 61.10
C PHE A 4 -15.49 3.24 59.72
N GLN A 5 -15.53 2.27 58.79
CA GLN A 5 -15.39 2.32 57.30
C GLN A 5 -14.18 3.05 56.61
N MET A 6 -13.77 2.91 55.33
CA MET A 6 -14.32 2.45 54.02
C MET A 6 -13.17 1.90 53.11
N ILE A 7 -13.32 0.80 52.36
CA ILE A 7 -13.57 0.62 50.88
C ILE A 7 -12.37 1.06 49.97
N THR A 8 -11.78 0.28 49.04
CA THR A 8 -12.34 -0.43 47.86
C THR A 8 -11.58 -1.73 47.45
N LYS A 9 -12.34 -2.78 47.13
CA LYS A 9 -11.99 -3.93 46.28
C LYS A 9 -12.83 -3.84 44.99
N THR A 10 -12.24 -4.16 43.84
CA THR A 10 -12.91 -4.65 42.61
C THR A 10 -11.79 -5.18 41.69
N CYS A 11 -11.57 -6.45 41.32
CA CYS A 11 -12.34 -7.68 41.08
C CYS A 11 -13.29 -7.65 39.86
N LEU A 12 -12.87 -8.38 38.81
CA LEU A 12 -13.63 -9.17 37.83
C LEU A 12 -14.72 -8.47 36.99
N SER A 13 -14.57 -8.51 35.66
CA SER A 13 -15.20 -9.54 34.81
C SER A 13 -15.31 -9.06 33.35
N VAL A 14 -15.10 -10.00 32.44
CA VAL A 14 -15.43 -9.90 31.02
C VAL A 14 -16.95 -9.83 30.92
N HIS A 15 -17.48 -8.78 30.28
CA HIS A 15 -18.86 -8.76 29.82
C HIS A 15 -18.90 -8.31 28.37
N GLU A 16 -19.41 -9.22 27.55
CA GLU A 16 -19.99 -8.98 26.24
C GLU A 16 -20.94 -7.77 26.32
N THR A 17 -20.72 -6.76 25.50
CA THR A 17 -21.79 -6.02 24.81
C THR A 17 -21.15 -5.14 23.74
N GLY A 18 -21.31 -5.56 22.48
CA GLY A 18 -21.25 -4.63 21.36
C GLY A 18 -22.50 -3.77 21.39
N CYS A 19 -22.33 -2.45 21.53
CA CYS A 19 -23.40 -1.50 21.29
C CYS A 19 -22.85 -0.36 20.43
N PHE A 20 -23.08 -0.46 19.12
CA PHE A 20 -22.99 0.67 18.21
C PHE A 20 -24.33 1.39 18.25
N HIS A 21 -24.36 2.59 18.82
CA HIS A 21 -25.51 3.49 18.65
C HIS A 21 -25.43 4.16 17.27
N VAL A 22 -26.17 3.62 16.32
CA VAL A 22 -26.66 4.36 15.15
C VAL A 22 -28.17 4.50 15.30
N LEU A 23 -28.62 5.74 15.22
CA LEU A 23 -30.00 6.18 15.36
C LEU A 23 -30.96 5.36 14.48
N GLY A 24 -31.98 4.79 15.13
CA GLY A 24 -33.34 4.61 14.62
C GLY A 24 -33.51 3.86 13.30
N LEU A 25 -33.56 2.52 13.37
CA LEU A 25 -34.54 1.61 12.74
C LEU A 25 -34.00 0.19 12.88
N GLN A 26 -34.49 -0.57 13.87
CA GLN A 26 -34.18 -1.99 14.02
C GLN A 26 -34.90 -2.78 12.93
N ALA A 27 -34.18 -3.07 11.85
CA ALA A 27 -34.44 -4.25 11.03
C ALA A 27 -33.52 -5.35 11.56
N GLU A 28 -34.08 -6.34 12.25
CA GLU A 28 -33.35 -7.53 12.69
C GLU A 28 -33.01 -8.38 11.48
N LEU A 29 -31.79 -8.22 10.96
CA LEU A 29 -31.23 -9.15 9.98
C LEU A 29 -30.79 -10.42 10.73
N PRO A 30 -31.12 -11.63 10.23
CA PRO A 30 -30.80 -12.90 10.88
C PRO A 30 -29.30 -13.04 11.19
N GLN A 31 -28.97 -13.48 12.41
CA GLN A 31 -27.60 -13.62 12.94
C GLN A 31 -26.65 -14.44 12.04
N GLU A 32 -27.18 -15.29 11.16
CA GLU A 32 -26.41 -16.06 10.17
C GLU A 32 -25.63 -15.16 9.18
N GLN A 33 -26.14 -13.97 8.86
CA GLN A 33 -25.47 -13.05 7.92
C GLN A 33 -24.32 -12.27 8.58
N ILE A 34 -24.36 -12.09 9.91
CA ILE A 34 -23.33 -11.37 10.66
C ILE A 34 -22.07 -12.24 10.77
N ALA A 35 -22.22 -13.55 10.96
CA ALA A 35 -21.09 -14.48 11.03
C ALA A 35 -20.36 -14.65 9.68
N ALA A 36 -21.10 -14.62 8.55
CA ALA A 36 -20.50 -14.73 7.21
C ALA A 36 -19.69 -13.48 6.80
N ALA A 37 -20.05 -12.29 7.31
CA ALA A 37 -19.35 -11.04 7.00
C ALA A 37 -18.01 -10.89 7.75
N VAL A 38 -17.81 -11.61 8.86
CA VAL A 38 -16.63 -11.48 9.74
C VAL A 38 -15.47 -12.39 9.32
N LEU A 39 -15.70 -13.41 8.48
CA LEU A 39 -14.70 -14.44 8.15
C LEU A 39 -14.23 -14.48 6.69
N SER A 40 -14.51 -13.45 5.91
CA SER A 40 -13.82 -13.29 4.61
C SER A 40 -12.58 -12.42 4.82
N PRO A 41 -11.35 -12.97 4.77
CA PRO A 41 -10.17 -12.12 4.65
C PRO A 41 -10.32 -11.36 3.34
N LYS A 42 -10.76 -10.10 3.42
CA LYS A 42 -10.74 -9.18 2.27
C LYS A 42 -9.32 -9.25 1.72
N ALA A 43 -9.18 -9.77 0.51
CA ALA A 43 -7.88 -9.91 -0.14
C ALA A 43 -7.16 -8.55 -0.05
N VAL A 44 -6.03 -8.53 0.65
CA VAL A 44 -5.24 -7.31 0.83
C VAL A 44 -4.72 -6.95 -0.55
N LYS A 45 -5.19 -5.81 -1.08
CA LYS A 45 -4.76 -5.30 -2.38
C LYS A 45 -3.32 -4.79 -2.28
N LYS A 46 -2.53 -5.06 -3.30
CA LYS A 46 -1.15 -4.60 -3.36
C LYS A 46 -1.08 -3.12 -3.71
N SER A 47 -0.36 -2.34 -2.92
CA SER A 47 -0.26 -0.88 -3.11
C SER A 47 0.79 -0.51 -4.17
N ILE A 48 0.38 0.20 -5.21
CA ILE A 48 1.25 0.68 -6.30
C ILE A 48 1.15 2.19 -6.43
N PHE A 49 2.29 2.87 -6.48
CA PHE A 49 2.38 4.30 -6.77
C PHE A 49 2.83 4.51 -8.22
N VAL A 50 2.06 5.24 -9.02
CA VAL A 50 2.34 5.50 -10.45
C VAL A 50 2.60 6.98 -10.68
N ASP A 51 3.78 7.33 -11.14
CA ASP A 51 4.25 8.71 -11.30
C ASP A 51 5.08 8.86 -12.59
N ILE A 52 4.37 8.86 -13.72
CA ILE A 52 4.95 8.89 -15.08
C ILE A 52 4.62 10.24 -15.70
N ASP A 53 5.61 11.00 -16.15
CA ASP A 53 5.40 12.29 -16.81
C ASP A 53 4.70 12.12 -18.16
N GLU A 54 5.25 11.25 -19.02
CA GLU A 54 4.79 11.06 -20.39
C GLU A 54 3.28 10.68 -20.48
N PRO A 55 2.43 11.55 -21.09
CA PRO A 55 0.97 11.36 -21.11
C PRO A 55 0.53 10.08 -21.81
N TYR A 56 1.22 9.66 -22.87
CA TYR A 56 0.88 8.44 -23.58
C TYR A 56 1.04 7.22 -22.67
N THR A 57 2.23 7.06 -22.07
CA THR A 57 2.57 5.91 -21.23
C THR A 57 1.72 5.90 -19.97
N ARG A 58 1.50 7.08 -19.34
CA ARG A 58 0.63 7.22 -18.16
C ARG A 58 -0.76 6.64 -18.42
N LYS A 59 -1.39 6.99 -19.56
CA LYS A 59 -2.72 6.48 -19.93
C LYS A 59 -2.74 4.96 -20.12
N GLN A 60 -1.72 4.39 -20.75
CA GLN A 60 -1.64 2.94 -20.98
C GLN A 60 -1.45 2.18 -19.67
N VAL A 61 -0.55 2.65 -18.81
CA VAL A 61 -0.27 2.05 -17.50
C VAL A 61 -1.49 2.13 -16.59
N GLN A 62 -2.16 3.29 -16.54
CA GLN A 62 -3.41 3.45 -15.79
C GLN A 62 -4.49 2.48 -16.28
N LYS A 63 -4.69 2.37 -17.59
CA LYS A 63 -5.64 1.41 -18.17
C LYS A 63 -5.30 -0.03 -17.82
N ALA A 64 -4.02 -0.39 -17.80
CA ALA A 64 -3.58 -1.74 -17.45
C ALA A 64 -3.88 -2.06 -15.97
N PHE A 65 -3.66 -1.13 -15.05
CA PHE A 65 -3.95 -1.35 -13.64
C PHE A 65 -5.45 -1.28 -13.30
N LEU A 66 -6.23 -0.45 -13.99
CA LEU A 66 -7.69 -0.41 -13.82
C LEU A 66 -8.35 -1.77 -14.12
N LYS A 67 -7.83 -2.49 -15.13
CA LYS A 67 -8.26 -3.85 -15.46
C LYS A 67 -7.97 -4.89 -14.38
N ARG A 68 -7.10 -4.57 -13.42
CA ARG A 68 -6.64 -5.45 -12.33
C ARG A 68 -6.87 -4.79 -10.96
N SER A 69 -7.94 -4.00 -10.86
CA SER A 69 -8.30 -3.24 -9.66
C SER A 69 -8.79 -4.12 -8.51
N ASP A 70 -9.04 -5.40 -8.76
CA ASP A 70 -9.27 -6.44 -7.77
C ASP A 70 -7.99 -6.78 -6.98
N ILE A 71 -6.82 -6.71 -7.63
CA ILE A 71 -5.51 -7.06 -7.04
C ILE A 71 -4.75 -5.82 -6.57
N PHE A 72 -4.82 -4.72 -7.31
CA PHE A 72 -3.98 -3.55 -7.09
C PHE A 72 -4.76 -2.35 -6.56
N LEU A 73 -4.18 -1.68 -5.56
CA LEU A 73 -4.56 -0.34 -5.13
C LEU A 73 -3.59 0.66 -5.75
N VAL A 74 -4.05 1.43 -6.73
CA VAL A 74 -3.21 2.38 -7.47
C VAL A 74 -3.36 3.78 -6.89
N THR A 75 -2.24 4.41 -6.56
CA THR A 75 -2.16 5.83 -6.23
C THR A 75 -1.43 6.56 -7.35
N MET A 76 -2.04 7.59 -7.92
CA MET A 76 -1.42 8.40 -8.96
C MET A 76 -0.63 9.55 -8.35
N GLY A 77 0.62 9.72 -8.78
CA GLY A 77 1.43 10.90 -8.50
C GLY A 77 1.12 12.06 -9.44
N PRO A 78 1.75 13.22 -9.20
CA PRO A 78 1.59 14.41 -10.06
C PRO A 78 2.11 14.15 -11.48
N GLY A 79 3.18 13.36 -11.59
CA GLY A 79 3.95 13.11 -12.79
C GLY A 79 4.42 14.40 -13.46
N GLU A 80 4.83 15.37 -12.66
CA GLU A 80 5.52 16.60 -13.08
C GLU A 80 6.73 16.82 -12.17
N GLY A 81 7.83 17.32 -12.72
CA GLY A 81 9.11 17.47 -12.00
C GLY A 81 10.20 16.44 -12.35
N ILE A 82 11.41 16.71 -11.85
CA ILE A 82 12.64 15.96 -12.18
C ILE A 82 13.14 15.17 -10.96
N ASP A 83 12.81 15.64 -9.75
CA ASP A 83 13.32 15.08 -8.50
C ASP A 83 12.53 13.85 -8.03
N ALA A 84 13.14 13.10 -7.11
CA ALA A 84 12.52 11.98 -6.44
C ALA A 84 11.20 12.38 -5.76
N VAL A 85 10.14 11.63 -6.03
CA VAL A 85 8.82 11.88 -5.43
C VAL A 85 8.65 11.03 -4.19
N LYS A 86 8.23 11.69 -3.11
CA LYS A 86 7.91 11.02 -1.85
C LYS A 86 6.72 10.10 -2.03
N VAL A 87 6.96 8.82 -1.83
CA VAL A 87 5.95 7.76 -1.96
C VAL A 87 5.02 7.75 -0.74
N PRO A 88 3.71 7.44 -0.91
CA PRO A 88 2.78 7.25 0.21
C PRO A 88 3.28 6.21 1.23
N GLY A 89 2.89 6.34 2.50
CA GLY A 89 3.47 5.58 3.61
C GLY A 89 3.45 4.05 3.47
N HIS A 90 2.43 3.48 2.81
CA HIS A 90 2.43 2.07 2.42
C HIS A 90 2.36 1.93 0.91
N CYS A 91 3.50 1.67 0.29
CA CYS A 91 3.64 1.37 -1.12
C CYS A 91 4.53 0.14 -1.26
N GLU A 92 4.07 -0.86 -2.02
CA GLU A 92 4.86 -2.06 -2.31
C GLU A 92 5.68 -1.88 -3.59
N PHE A 93 5.19 -1.07 -4.52
CA PHE A 93 5.83 -0.88 -5.82
C PHE A 93 5.66 0.55 -6.37
N GLN A 94 6.77 1.16 -6.76
CA GLN A 94 6.81 2.46 -7.41
C GLN A 94 7.05 2.30 -8.92
N TRP A 95 6.09 2.75 -9.71
CA TRP A 95 6.20 2.87 -11.16
C TRP A 95 6.37 4.33 -11.55
N ALA A 96 7.61 4.78 -11.68
CA ALA A 96 7.94 6.16 -11.99
C ALA A 96 9.10 6.26 -13.01
N GLU A 97 9.34 7.47 -13.51
CA GLU A 97 10.58 7.77 -14.26
C GLU A 97 11.80 7.60 -13.35
N TYR A 98 12.95 7.27 -13.93
CA TYR A 98 14.12 6.86 -13.15
C TYR A 98 14.59 7.91 -12.14
N GLU A 99 14.60 9.17 -12.55
CA GLU A 99 15.05 10.30 -11.75
C GLU A 99 14.08 10.59 -10.59
N ARG A 100 12.84 10.11 -10.71
CA ARG A 100 11.74 10.33 -9.76
C ARG A 100 11.55 9.18 -8.76
N ILE A 101 12.22 8.05 -8.98
CA ILE A 101 12.19 6.93 -8.06
C ILE A 101 12.90 7.33 -6.76
N ASP A 102 12.29 7.01 -5.62
CA ASP A 102 12.92 7.15 -4.31
C ASP A 102 13.93 6.01 -4.12
N TRP A 103 15.13 6.20 -4.67
CA TRP A 103 16.19 5.19 -4.65
C TRP A 103 16.66 4.85 -3.24
N ASP A 104 16.61 5.80 -2.32
CA ASP A 104 17.00 5.57 -0.92
C ASP A 104 16.03 4.58 -0.26
N ALA A 105 14.73 4.74 -0.48
CA ALA A 105 13.74 3.80 0.01
C ALA A 105 13.80 2.43 -0.68
N VAL A 106 14.07 2.37 -1.99
CA VAL A 106 14.24 1.12 -2.73
C VAL A 106 15.46 0.35 -2.24
N LEU A 107 16.60 1.02 -2.09
CA LEU A 107 17.85 0.40 -1.59
C LEU A 107 17.73 -0.03 -0.13
N ALA A 108 16.90 0.65 0.67
CA ALA A 108 16.55 0.24 2.03
C ALA A 108 15.55 -0.94 2.08
N GLY A 109 15.09 -1.45 0.94
CA GLY A 109 14.14 -2.57 0.86
C GLY A 109 12.71 -2.23 1.26
N LYS A 110 12.34 -0.94 1.26
CA LYS A 110 10.98 -0.50 1.66
C LYS A 110 9.94 -0.80 0.58
N HIS A 111 10.32 -0.67 -0.69
CA HIS A 111 9.45 -0.95 -1.84
C HIS A 111 10.26 -1.35 -3.08
N GLY A 112 9.60 -2.01 -4.04
CA GLY A 112 10.16 -2.30 -5.35
C GLY A 112 9.97 -1.15 -6.34
N ALA A 113 10.72 -1.13 -7.44
CA ALA A 113 10.61 -0.10 -8.47
C ALA A 113 10.58 -0.66 -9.90
N SER A 114 10.06 0.12 -10.85
CA SER A 114 10.01 -0.20 -12.29
C SER A 114 11.36 -0.20 -13.00
N SER A 115 12.43 0.24 -12.33
CA SER A 115 13.78 0.35 -12.90
C SER A 115 14.84 -0.19 -11.96
N TYR A 116 16.01 -0.52 -12.51
CA TYR A 116 17.19 -0.93 -11.76
C TYR A 116 18.17 0.22 -11.55
N CYS A 117 18.76 0.34 -10.34
CA CYS A 117 19.77 1.35 -10.02
C CYS A 117 21.02 1.20 -10.93
N ILE A 118 21.53 -0.03 -11.04
CA ILE A 118 22.74 -0.32 -11.80
C ILE A 118 22.36 -0.80 -13.20
N ARG A 119 22.22 0.15 -14.12
CA ARG A 119 21.74 -0.11 -15.50
C ARG A 119 22.67 0.35 -16.62
N LYS A 120 23.68 1.19 -16.31
CA LYS A 120 24.50 1.86 -17.32
C LYS A 120 25.22 0.87 -18.23
N GLY A 121 25.61 -0.29 -17.70
CA GLY A 121 26.33 -1.31 -18.45
C GLY A 121 25.60 -1.83 -19.69
N LEU A 122 24.27 -1.90 -19.65
CA LEU A 122 23.46 -2.33 -20.79
C LEU A 122 22.86 -1.15 -21.56
N SER A 123 22.60 -0.01 -20.89
CA SER A 123 21.94 1.13 -21.53
C SER A 123 22.88 2.07 -22.29
N ARG A 124 24.19 2.07 -21.99
CA ARG A 124 25.18 2.93 -22.66
C ARG A 124 25.87 2.16 -23.78
N LYS A 125 25.78 2.64 -25.02
CA LYS A 125 26.35 2.00 -26.22
C LYS A 125 27.81 1.55 -26.06
N ALA A 126 28.67 2.41 -25.50
CA ALA A 126 30.09 2.08 -25.28
C ALA A 126 30.29 0.96 -24.25
N GLN A 127 29.53 1.00 -23.14
CA GLN A 127 29.62 -0.03 -22.10
C GLN A 127 29.01 -1.35 -22.59
N LEU A 128 27.90 -1.28 -23.31
CA LEU A 128 27.28 -2.44 -23.94
C LEU A 128 28.25 -3.10 -24.91
N ALA A 129 28.89 -2.35 -25.80
CA ALA A 129 29.89 -2.89 -26.74
C ALA A 129 31.06 -3.55 -26.02
N TYR A 130 31.56 -2.93 -24.94
CA TYR A 130 32.61 -3.51 -24.11
C TYR A 130 32.17 -4.84 -23.46
N TYR A 131 30.98 -4.89 -22.86
CA TYR A 131 30.48 -6.10 -22.21
C TYR A 131 30.18 -7.22 -23.21
N THR A 132 29.58 -6.91 -24.36
CA THR A 132 29.34 -7.91 -25.40
C THR A 132 30.66 -8.47 -25.91
N HIS A 133 31.65 -7.63 -26.22
CA HIS A 133 32.97 -8.11 -26.67
C HIS A 133 33.68 -9.01 -25.64
N ARG A 134 33.45 -8.77 -24.34
CA ARG A 134 34.09 -9.51 -23.27
C ARG A 134 33.39 -10.84 -22.92
N HIS A 135 32.09 -10.95 -23.16
CA HIS A 135 31.26 -12.02 -22.61
C HIS A 135 30.47 -12.83 -23.65
N VAL A 136 30.46 -12.41 -24.92
CA VAL A 136 29.82 -13.10 -26.06
C VAL A 136 30.89 -13.41 -27.09
#